data_AF-A0A060UQA0-F1
#
_entry.id   AF-A0A060UQA0-F1
#
_cell.length_a   1.000
_cell.length_b   1.000
_cell.length_c   1.000
_cell.angle_alpha   90.00
_cell.angle_beta   90.00
_cell.angle_gamma   90.00
#
_symmetry.space_group_name_H-M   'P 1'
#
loop_
_entity.id
_entity.type
_entity.pdbx_description
1 polymer ?
#
loop_
_entity_poly.entity_id
_entity_poly.type
_entity_poly.pdbx_seq_one_letter_code
_entity_poly.pdbx_strand_id
1 'polypeptide(L)'
;MMSMDLGFHSGEGQMTEYTIREENGCTFVFGSLPITALVKLTGGDAKNKVMDADLARMAEANFAWGKPEDLERAKDQYRGPAVARIKSSPIAASLDDSAIQWLATGEQGLSSSAIFWTVNAHLKFPDGKDPKHAAYPHDPSDLGRCRKLLEQVPSVWERFAPVMGTLAGPVWAALVENWGDLCATMDREAPDWRDGKGTATETYRLMQEIIAGAQPYEQGR
;
A
#
# COMPACT_ATOMS: atom_id res chain seq x y z
N MET A 1 -30.00 0.65 3.37
CA MET A 1 -28.91 0.97 2.43
C MET A 1 -29.29 2.28 1.76
N MET A 2 -28.69 3.40 2.17
CA MET A 2 -28.88 4.70 1.51
C MET A 2 -27.65 4.94 0.65
N SER A 3 -27.79 4.79 -0.67
CA SER A 3 -26.83 5.31 -1.64
C SER A 3 -27.25 6.75 -1.92
N MET A 4 -26.36 7.72 -1.74
CA MET A 4 -26.61 9.11 -2.11
C MET A 4 -25.72 9.47 -3.28
N ASP A 5 -26.34 9.65 -4.45
CA ASP A 5 -25.68 10.24 -5.61
C ASP A 5 -25.69 11.76 -5.45
N LEU A 6 -24.58 12.32 -5.00
CA LEU A 6 -24.42 13.76 -4.82
C LEU A 6 -23.68 14.35 -6.01
N GLY A 7 -24.43 14.72 -7.06
CA GLY A 7 -23.90 15.50 -8.17
C GLY A 7 -23.72 16.97 -7.79
N PHE A 8 -22.48 17.45 -7.73
CA PHE A 8 -22.17 18.86 -7.52
C PHE A 8 -22.07 19.59 -8.87
N HIS A 9 -22.93 20.59 -9.12
CA HIS A 9 -22.84 21.44 -10.32
C HIS A 9 -21.99 22.68 -10.00
N SER A 10 -20.78 22.76 -10.56
CA SER A 10 -20.08 24.04 -10.75
C SER A 10 -20.11 24.40 -12.23
N GLY A 11 -20.42 25.66 -12.55
CA GLY A 11 -20.50 26.17 -13.92
C GLY A 11 -19.23 25.88 -14.72
N GLU A 12 -19.44 25.40 -15.95
CA GLU A 12 -18.44 25.05 -16.98
C GLU A 12 -17.33 24.08 -16.50
N GLY A 13 -17.58 22.77 -16.56
CA GLY A 13 -16.54 21.75 -16.34
C GLY A 13 -17.12 20.35 -16.18
N GLN A 14 -16.39 19.33 -16.67
CA GLN A 14 -16.75 17.90 -16.68
C GLN A 14 -17.50 17.43 -15.42
N MET A 15 -18.61 16.69 -15.62
CA MET A 15 -19.27 15.92 -14.57
C MET A 15 -18.28 14.89 -14.00
N THR A 16 -17.71 15.18 -12.83
CA THR A 16 -17.02 14.18 -12.03
C THR A 16 -18.06 13.36 -11.29
N GLU A 17 -18.33 12.16 -11.78
CA GLU A 17 -19.23 11.21 -11.12
C GLU A 17 -18.46 10.52 -9.98
N TYR A 18 -18.91 10.76 -8.75
CA TYR A 18 -18.46 10.03 -7.58
C TYR A 18 -19.68 9.59 -6.77
N THR A 19 -19.55 8.43 -6.13
CA THR A 19 -20.57 7.87 -5.24
C THR A 19 -19.99 7.76 -3.84
N ILE A 20 -20.79 8.16 -2.85
CA ILE A 20 -20.46 7.97 -1.44
C ILE A 20 -21.38 6.90 -0.87
N ARG A 21 -20.79 5.91 -0.22
CA ARG A 21 -21.51 4.87 0.51
C ARG A 21 -21.13 4.91 1.98
N GLU A 22 -22.13 5.00 2.85
CA GLU A 22 -21.95 4.85 4.29
C GLU A 22 -22.47 3.50 4.74
N GLU A 23 -21.59 2.69 5.32
CA GLU A 23 -21.94 1.38 5.85
C GLU A 23 -20.92 0.96 6.92
N ASN A 24 -21.35 0.11 7.87
CA ASN A 24 -20.49 -0.36 8.96
C ASN A 24 -19.81 0.75 9.77
N GLY A 25 -20.34 1.98 9.80
CA GLY A 25 -19.70 3.12 10.45
C GLY A 25 -18.52 3.72 9.67
N CYS A 26 -18.28 3.24 8.44
CA CYS A 26 -17.27 3.73 7.53
C CYS A 26 -17.90 4.49 6.36
N THR A 27 -17.14 5.44 5.82
CA THR A 27 -17.45 6.13 4.57
C THR A 27 -16.55 5.59 3.46
N PHE A 28 -17.14 5.24 2.33
CA PHE A 28 -16.45 4.79 1.13
C PHE A 28 -16.73 5.75 -0.01
N VAL A 29 -15.69 6.09 -0.77
CA VAL A 29 -15.81 6.96 -1.95
C VAL A 29 -15.36 6.19 -3.18
N PHE A 30 -16.20 6.23 -4.21
CA PHE A 30 -15.96 5.63 -5.52
C PHE A 30 -16.00 6.72 -6.59
N GLY A 31 -15.18 6.58 -7.62
CA GLY A 31 -15.14 7.49 -8.75
C GLY A 31 -14.23 8.70 -8.56
N SER A 32 -14.40 9.70 -9.43
CA SER A 32 -13.54 10.88 -9.47
C SER A 32 -14.04 11.91 -8.47
N LEU A 33 -13.39 12.02 -7.31
CA LEU A 33 -13.76 12.98 -6.27
C LEU A 33 -12.94 14.28 -6.41
N PRO A 34 -13.57 15.46 -6.61
CA PRO A 34 -12.87 16.73 -6.56
C PRO A 34 -12.22 16.97 -5.18
N ILE A 35 -11.02 17.55 -5.15
CA ILE A 35 -10.30 17.85 -3.88
C ILE A 35 -11.16 18.71 -2.95
N THR A 36 -11.92 19.66 -3.50
CA THR A 36 -12.83 20.52 -2.72
C THR A 36 -13.96 19.73 -2.06
N ALA A 37 -14.45 18.67 -2.68
CA ALA A 37 -15.43 17.76 -2.08
C ALA A 37 -14.78 16.89 -1.00
N LEU A 38 -13.55 16.40 -1.24
CA LEU A 38 -12.80 15.65 -0.23
C LEU A 38 -12.61 16.43 1.07
N VAL A 39 -12.20 17.71 0.99
CA VAL A 39 -12.03 18.56 2.18
C VAL A 39 -13.35 18.72 2.96
N LYS A 40 -14.48 18.84 2.27
CA LYS A 40 -15.80 18.94 2.93
C LYS A 40 -16.17 17.64 3.64
N LEU A 41 -15.91 16.49 3.00
CA LEU A 41 -16.22 15.17 3.54
C LEU A 41 -15.36 14.80 4.74
N THR A 42 -14.10 15.23 4.76
CA THR A 42 -13.19 15.00 5.87
C THR A 42 -13.32 16.05 6.97
N GLY A 43 -13.79 17.27 6.68
CA GLY A 43 -13.86 18.36 7.66
C GLY A 43 -15.00 18.29 8.69
N GLY A 44 -16.10 17.59 8.40
CA GLY A 44 -17.36 17.71 9.17
C GLY A 44 -17.45 16.93 10.49
N ASP A 45 -16.67 15.86 10.67
CA ASP A 45 -16.68 15.03 11.89
C ASP A 45 -15.42 14.14 11.96
N ALA A 46 -14.25 14.74 11.71
CA ALA A 46 -12.95 14.06 11.62
C ALA A 46 -12.46 13.44 12.94
N LYS A 47 -13.09 13.76 14.08
CA LYS A 47 -12.56 13.40 15.39
C LYS A 47 -12.53 11.87 15.51
N ASN A 48 -11.32 11.33 15.60
CA ASN A 48 -11.02 9.90 15.72
C ASN A 48 -11.34 9.04 14.48
N LYS A 49 -11.55 9.64 13.31
CA LYS A 49 -11.64 8.90 12.05
C LYS A 49 -10.26 8.81 11.39
N VAL A 50 -9.94 7.64 10.88
CA VAL A 50 -8.67 7.34 10.19
C VAL A 50 -8.98 6.82 8.79
N MET A 51 -8.16 7.21 7.82
CA MET A 51 -8.24 6.69 6.46
C MET A 51 -7.50 5.36 6.38
N ASP A 52 -8.10 4.39 5.70
CA ASP A 52 -7.59 3.03 5.61
C ASP A 52 -7.51 2.57 4.14
N ALA A 53 -6.30 2.58 3.60
CA ALA A 53 -6.05 2.25 2.21
C ALA A 53 -6.31 0.75 1.90
N ASP A 54 -6.07 -0.14 2.87
CA ASP A 54 -6.29 -1.57 2.68
C ASP A 54 -7.79 -1.88 2.63
N LEU A 55 -8.60 -1.26 3.49
CA LEU A 55 -10.05 -1.34 3.43
C LEU A 55 -10.59 -0.75 2.13
N ALA A 56 -10.09 0.41 1.69
CA ALA A 56 -10.47 1.00 0.41
C ALA A 56 -10.22 0.02 -0.75
N ARG A 57 -9.02 -0.57 -0.80
CA ARG A 57 -8.64 -1.58 -1.81
C ARG A 57 -9.51 -2.84 -1.73
N MET A 58 -9.78 -3.35 -0.53
CA MET A 58 -10.65 -4.53 -0.35
C MET A 58 -12.08 -4.26 -0.86
N ALA A 59 -12.60 -3.06 -0.62
CA ALA A 59 -13.92 -2.62 -1.04
C ALA A 59 -14.00 -2.06 -2.48
N GLU A 60 -12.88 -2.00 -3.21
CA GLU A 60 -12.77 -1.37 -4.54
C GLU A 60 -13.15 0.12 -4.56
N ALA A 61 -12.96 0.79 -3.42
CA ALA A 61 -13.15 2.22 -3.26
C ALA A 61 -11.84 2.98 -3.52
N ASN A 62 -11.96 4.24 -3.94
CA ASN A 62 -10.82 5.15 -4.01
C ASN A 62 -10.35 5.56 -2.62
N PHE A 63 -11.30 5.73 -1.69
CA PHE A 63 -11.03 6.09 -0.30
C PHE A 63 -11.98 5.34 0.64
N ALA A 64 -11.49 4.98 1.81
CA ALA A 64 -12.28 4.49 2.92
C ALA A 64 -11.76 5.10 4.23
N TRP A 65 -12.66 5.53 5.10
CA TRP A 65 -12.29 6.01 6.43
C TRP A 65 -13.41 5.76 7.45
N GLY A 66 -13.02 5.69 8.73
CA GLY A 66 -13.92 5.38 9.83
C GLY A 66 -13.19 5.41 11.17
N LYS A 67 -13.88 5.11 12.26
CA LYS A 67 -13.21 4.89 13.55
C LYS A 67 -12.45 3.55 13.53
N PRO A 68 -11.37 3.38 14.30
CA PRO A 68 -10.59 2.13 14.30
C PRO A 68 -11.43 0.86 14.47
N GLU A 69 -12.38 0.86 15.40
CA GLU A 69 -13.27 -0.29 15.66
C GLU A 69 -14.25 -0.59 14.50
N ASP A 70 -14.61 0.43 13.73
CA ASP A 70 -15.49 0.33 12.58
C ASP A 70 -14.72 -0.18 11.35
N LEU A 71 -13.50 0.30 11.18
CA LEU A 71 -12.58 -0.15 10.14
C LEU A 71 -12.28 -1.65 10.27
N GLU A 72 -11.92 -2.12 11.47
CA GLU A 72 -11.61 -3.54 11.68
C GLU A 72 -12.82 -4.45 11.39
N ARG A 73 -14.01 -4.05 11.86
CA ARG A 73 -15.24 -4.77 11.55
C ARG A 73 -15.56 -4.77 10.05
N ALA A 74 -15.32 -3.66 9.36
CA ALA A 74 -15.50 -3.59 7.91
C ALA A 74 -14.49 -4.50 7.18
N LYS A 75 -13.21 -4.50 7.59
CA LYS A 75 -12.19 -5.40 7.02
C LYS A 75 -12.62 -6.86 7.13
N ASP A 76 -13.13 -7.30 8.29
CA ASP A 76 -13.60 -8.67 8.47
C ASP A 76 -14.66 -9.08 7.44
N GLN A 77 -15.60 -8.17 7.12
CA GLN A 77 -16.63 -8.41 6.11
C GLN A 77 -16.08 -8.42 4.68
N TYR A 78 -15.08 -7.58 4.41
CA TYR A 78 -14.50 -7.40 3.08
C TYR A 78 -13.39 -8.39 2.71
N ARG A 79 -12.78 -9.07 3.69
CA ARG A 79 -11.73 -10.07 3.46
C ARG A 79 -12.18 -11.19 2.52
N GLY A 80 -13.34 -11.79 2.78
CA GLY A 80 -13.88 -12.89 1.95
C GLY A 80 -14.10 -12.47 0.49
N PRO A 81 -14.89 -11.42 0.23
CA PRO A 81 -15.08 -10.87 -1.12
C PRO A 81 -13.75 -10.50 -1.81
N ALA A 82 -12.81 -9.88 -1.09
CA ALA A 82 -11.51 -9.51 -1.66
C ALA A 82 -10.69 -10.73 -2.11
N VAL A 83 -10.65 -11.79 -1.31
CA VAL A 83 -9.97 -13.06 -1.67
C VAL A 83 -10.66 -13.72 -2.86
N ALA A 84 -12.00 -13.78 -2.86
CA ALA A 84 -12.76 -14.35 -3.97
C ALA A 84 -12.49 -13.62 -5.29
N ARG A 85 -12.40 -12.28 -5.25
CA ARG A 85 -12.07 -11.45 -6.41
C ARG A 85 -10.69 -11.78 -6.96
N ILE A 86 -9.64 -11.83 -6.13
CA ILE A 86 -8.30 -12.21 -6.58
C ILE A 86 -8.31 -13.63 -7.15
N LYS A 87 -8.94 -14.61 -6.48
CA LYS A 87 -9.04 -15.99 -6.98
C LYS A 87 -9.74 -16.11 -8.34
N SER A 88 -10.68 -15.22 -8.64
CA SER A 88 -11.38 -15.18 -9.93
C SER A 88 -10.61 -14.46 -11.03
N SER A 89 -9.52 -13.76 -10.69
CA SER A 89 -8.73 -12.99 -11.64
C SER A 89 -7.79 -13.89 -12.47
N PRO A 90 -7.42 -13.49 -13.70
CA PRO A 90 -6.50 -14.27 -14.54
C PRO A 90 -5.13 -14.52 -13.90
N ILE A 91 -4.65 -13.63 -13.03
CA ILE A 91 -3.33 -13.76 -12.39
C ILE A 91 -3.30 -14.86 -11.33
N ALA A 92 -4.45 -15.29 -10.79
CA ALA A 92 -4.51 -16.30 -9.74
C ALA A 92 -3.89 -17.64 -10.14
N ALA A 93 -3.98 -17.99 -11.44
CA ALA A 93 -3.40 -19.23 -11.95
C ALA A 93 -1.85 -19.27 -11.87
N SER A 94 -1.21 -18.13 -11.63
CA SER A 94 0.25 -17.99 -11.54
C SER A 94 0.73 -17.62 -10.14
N LEU A 95 -0.15 -17.64 -9.14
CA LEU A 95 0.14 -17.26 -7.77
C LEU A 95 -0.14 -18.42 -6.82
N ASP A 96 0.69 -18.55 -5.78
CA ASP A 96 0.36 -19.40 -4.65
C ASP A 96 -0.69 -18.76 -3.72
N ASP A 97 -1.26 -19.55 -2.82
CA ASP A 97 -2.31 -19.09 -1.89
C ASP A 97 -1.86 -17.93 -1.00
N SER A 98 -0.57 -17.88 -0.62
CA SER A 98 -0.04 -16.81 0.23
C SER A 98 0.06 -15.49 -0.51
N ALA A 99 0.48 -15.52 -1.78
CA ALA A 99 0.48 -14.37 -2.68
C ALA A 99 -0.94 -13.88 -2.98
N ILE A 100 -1.89 -14.79 -3.20
CA ILE A 100 -3.32 -14.47 -3.35
C ILE A 100 -3.84 -13.77 -2.09
N GLN A 101 -3.53 -14.31 -0.90
CA GLN A 101 -3.97 -13.74 0.36
C GLN A 101 -3.39 -12.35 0.60
N TRP A 102 -2.11 -12.15 0.29
CA TRP A 102 -1.46 -10.84 0.43
C TRP A 102 -2.04 -9.81 -0.53
N LEU A 103 -2.23 -10.15 -1.81
CA LEU A 103 -2.88 -9.26 -2.79
C LEU A 103 -4.29 -8.86 -2.37
N ALA A 104 -5.02 -9.79 -1.75
CA ALA A 104 -6.40 -9.57 -1.32
C ALA A 104 -6.49 -8.77 -0.02
N THR A 105 -5.63 -9.03 0.96
CA THR A 105 -5.87 -8.59 2.36
C THR A 105 -4.62 -8.14 3.11
N GLY A 106 -3.42 -8.33 2.53
CA GLY A 106 -2.18 -7.87 3.14
C GLY A 106 -2.11 -6.36 3.19
N GLU A 107 -1.27 -5.85 4.11
CA GLU A 107 -0.91 -4.45 4.18
C GLU A 107 -0.03 -4.08 3.00
N GLN A 108 -0.49 -3.14 2.16
CA GLN A 108 0.20 -2.78 0.93
C GLN A 108 0.62 -1.31 0.94
N GLY A 109 1.88 -1.07 0.58
CA GLY A 109 2.41 0.24 0.20
C GLY A 109 3.06 0.17 -1.17
N LEU A 110 3.41 1.32 -1.73
CA LEU A 110 4.04 1.40 -3.05
C LEU A 110 5.33 0.56 -3.13
N SER A 111 6.15 0.60 -2.08
CA SER A 111 7.41 -0.14 -1.98
C SER A 111 7.20 -1.67 -1.92
N SER A 112 6.25 -2.15 -1.12
CA SER A 112 5.94 -3.58 -1.05
C SER A 112 5.29 -4.08 -2.35
N SER A 113 4.42 -3.28 -2.97
CA SER A 113 3.87 -3.60 -4.29
C SER A 113 4.96 -3.66 -5.35
N ALA A 114 5.94 -2.74 -5.31
CA ALA A 114 7.09 -2.81 -6.20
C ALA A 114 7.85 -4.13 -6.05
N ILE A 115 8.15 -4.59 -4.82
CA ILE A 115 8.74 -5.92 -4.60
C ILE A 115 7.90 -7.00 -5.25
N PHE A 116 6.60 -7.08 -4.90
CA PHE A 116 5.72 -8.16 -5.34
C PHE A 116 5.69 -8.25 -6.88
N TRP A 117 5.52 -7.13 -7.56
CA TRP A 117 5.38 -7.11 -9.01
C TRP A 117 6.72 -7.26 -9.75
N THR A 118 7.81 -6.71 -9.23
CA THR A 118 9.14 -6.90 -9.84
C THR A 118 9.61 -8.35 -9.70
N VAL A 119 9.41 -8.99 -8.54
CA VAL A 119 9.67 -10.43 -8.38
C VAL A 119 8.79 -11.26 -9.32
N ASN A 120 7.54 -10.84 -9.50
CA ASN A 120 6.59 -11.48 -10.40
C ASN A 120 6.50 -10.80 -11.77
N ALA A 121 7.60 -10.29 -12.33
CA ALA A 121 7.60 -9.52 -13.59
C ALA A 121 7.06 -10.28 -14.83
N HIS A 122 6.87 -11.60 -14.73
CA HIS A 122 6.16 -12.41 -15.73
C HIS A 122 4.64 -12.18 -15.71
N LEU A 123 4.11 -11.57 -14.65
CA LEU A 123 2.73 -11.13 -14.52
C LEU A 123 2.60 -9.71 -15.05
N LYS A 124 1.52 -9.44 -15.78
CA LYS A 124 1.19 -8.07 -16.19
C LYS A 124 0.64 -7.31 -14.99
N PHE A 125 1.11 -6.08 -14.78
CA PHE A 125 0.49 -5.13 -13.86
C PHE A 125 -1.00 -4.94 -14.21
N PRO A 126 -1.89 -4.73 -13.23
CA PRO A 126 -3.32 -4.55 -13.49
C PRO A 126 -3.64 -3.39 -14.44
N ASP A 127 -2.80 -2.36 -14.51
CA ASP A 127 -2.94 -1.21 -15.41
C ASP A 127 -2.06 -1.29 -16.68
N GLY A 128 -1.39 -2.43 -16.89
CA GLY A 128 -0.52 -2.69 -18.05
C GLY A 128 0.76 -1.88 -18.08
N LYS A 129 1.09 -1.10 -17.04
CA LYS A 129 2.31 -0.30 -16.98
C LYS A 129 3.46 -1.10 -16.40
N ASP A 130 4.60 -1.02 -17.07
CA ASP A 130 5.89 -1.42 -16.50
C ASP A 130 6.23 -0.45 -15.36
N PRO A 131 6.59 -0.90 -14.14
CA PRO A 131 7.02 -0.02 -13.06
C PRO A 131 8.32 0.67 -13.45
N LYS A 132 8.21 1.80 -14.17
CA LYS A 132 9.35 2.59 -14.66
C LYS A 132 10.23 3.16 -13.54
N HIS A 133 9.75 3.14 -12.30
CA HIS A 133 10.55 3.32 -11.09
C HIS A 133 9.97 2.41 -10.01
N ALA A 134 10.71 1.38 -9.60
CA ALA A 134 10.32 0.57 -8.45
C ALA A 134 10.35 1.47 -7.22
N ALA A 135 9.19 1.88 -6.73
CA ALA A 135 9.08 2.56 -5.45
C ALA A 135 9.86 1.78 -4.39
N TYR A 136 10.55 2.48 -3.49
CA TYR A 136 11.37 1.88 -2.44
C TYR A 136 10.93 2.43 -1.08
N PRO A 137 11.22 1.74 0.03
CA PRO A 137 10.81 2.21 1.34
C PRO A 137 11.57 3.49 1.71
N HIS A 138 10.84 4.55 2.06
CA HIS A 138 11.43 5.83 2.48
C HIS A 138 11.51 5.98 4.00
N ASP A 139 10.70 5.22 4.72
CA ASP A 139 10.64 5.25 6.18
C ASP A 139 10.44 3.85 6.80
N PRO A 140 10.55 3.72 8.14
CA PRO A 140 10.36 2.44 8.81
C PRO A 140 8.97 1.83 8.64
N SER A 141 7.93 2.63 8.42
CA SER A 141 6.58 2.11 8.14
C SER A 141 6.52 1.47 6.75
N ASP A 142 7.16 2.05 5.75
CA ASP A 142 7.33 1.43 4.44
C ASP A 142 8.15 0.15 4.52
N LEU A 143 9.26 0.16 5.26
CA LEU A 143 10.08 -1.02 5.50
C LEU A 143 9.26 -2.12 6.17
N GLY A 144 8.45 -1.77 7.18
CA GLY A 144 7.55 -2.71 7.86
C GLY A 144 6.58 -3.40 6.90
N ARG A 145 5.97 -2.66 5.97
CA ARG A 145 5.09 -3.23 4.93
C ARG A 145 5.85 -4.17 3.98
N CYS A 146 7.06 -3.80 3.57
CA CYS A 146 7.91 -4.69 2.78
C CYS A 146 8.25 -5.99 3.54
N ARG A 147 8.62 -5.88 4.82
CA ARG A 147 8.93 -7.03 5.67
C ARG A 147 7.72 -7.95 5.86
N LYS A 148 6.54 -7.40 6.12
CA LYS A 148 5.27 -8.17 6.21
C LYS A 148 4.97 -8.94 4.93
N LEU A 149 5.18 -8.35 3.75
CA LEU A 149 5.06 -9.06 2.48
C LEU A 149 6.01 -10.26 2.43
N LEU A 150 7.30 -10.05 2.73
CA LEU A 150 8.31 -11.11 2.64
C LEU A 150 8.08 -12.24 3.67
N GLU A 151 7.58 -11.90 4.86
CA GLU A 151 7.17 -12.86 5.89
C GLU A 151 5.92 -13.65 5.44
N GLN A 152 4.96 -12.99 4.81
CA GLN A 152 3.70 -13.59 4.39
C GLN A 152 3.81 -14.45 3.12
N VAL A 153 4.72 -14.10 2.20
CA VAL A 153 4.81 -14.70 0.86
C VAL A 153 6.20 -15.28 0.62
N PRO A 154 6.47 -16.54 1.04
CA PRO A 154 7.80 -17.15 0.94
C PRO A 154 8.36 -17.19 -0.49
N SER A 155 7.51 -17.41 -1.50
CA SER A 155 7.92 -17.41 -2.91
C SER A 155 8.46 -16.06 -3.39
N VAL A 156 8.01 -14.96 -2.77
CA VAL A 156 8.56 -13.62 -3.01
C VAL A 156 9.86 -13.43 -2.25
N TRP A 157 9.94 -13.87 -0.99
CA TRP A 157 11.16 -13.84 -0.19
C TRP A 157 12.35 -14.55 -0.84
N GLU A 158 12.16 -15.77 -1.35
CA GLU A 158 13.20 -16.57 -1.99
C GLU A 158 13.86 -15.85 -3.19
N ARG A 159 13.11 -14.98 -3.85
CA ARG A 159 13.54 -14.27 -5.05
C ARG A 159 13.86 -12.80 -4.79
N PHE A 160 13.55 -12.29 -3.59
CA PHE A 160 13.64 -10.88 -3.24
C PHE A 160 15.04 -10.30 -3.50
N ALA A 161 16.07 -10.82 -2.81
CA ALA A 161 17.42 -10.28 -2.90
C ALA A 161 18.01 -10.34 -4.34
N PRO A 162 18.02 -11.49 -5.04
CA PRO A 162 18.62 -11.56 -6.37
C PRO A 162 17.85 -10.73 -7.40
N VAL A 163 16.52 -10.58 -7.27
CA VAL A 163 15.72 -9.79 -8.23
C VAL A 163 15.80 -8.30 -7.92
N MET A 164 15.48 -7.89 -6.70
CA MET A 164 15.45 -6.47 -6.34
C MET A 164 16.85 -5.86 -6.35
N GLY A 165 17.85 -6.61 -5.91
CA GLY A 165 19.24 -6.14 -5.89
C GLY A 165 19.86 -5.94 -7.29
N THR A 166 19.24 -6.48 -8.34
CA THR A 166 19.79 -6.43 -9.71
C THR A 166 18.89 -5.66 -10.68
N LEU A 167 17.57 -5.81 -10.60
CA LEU A 167 16.63 -5.29 -11.59
C LEU A 167 15.94 -3.99 -11.16
N ALA A 168 15.94 -3.66 -9.87
CA ALA A 168 15.15 -2.54 -9.34
C ALA A 168 15.94 -1.23 -9.16
N GLY A 169 17.18 -1.17 -9.66
CA GLY A 169 18.02 0.02 -9.65
C GLY A 169 18.94 0.15 -8.43
N PRO A 170 19.79 1.20 -8.39
CA PRO A 170 20.88 1.32 -7.42
C PRO A 170 20.41 1.47 -5.97
N VAL A 171 19.28 2.15 -5.73
CA VAL A 171 18.71 2.30 -4.39
C VAL A 171 18.28 0.96 -3.83
N TRP A 172 17.58 0.14 -4.62
CA TRP A 172 17.20 -1.21 -4.19
C TRP A 172 18.40 -2.12 -3.99
N ALA A 173 19.43 -2.03 -4.84
CA ALA A 173 20.68 -2.76 -4.64
C ALA A 173 21.29 -2.46 -3.27
N ALA A 174 21.41 -1.18 -2.91
CA ALA A 174 21.97 -0.77 -1.62
C ALA A 174 21.07 -1.17 -0.43
N LEU A 175 19.74 -1.06 -0.56
CA LEU A 175 18.81 -1.51 0.48
C LEU A 175 18.84 -3.02 0.69
N VAL A 176 18.95 -3.81 -0.38
CA VAL A 176 19.05 -5.28 -0.32
C VAL A 176 20.36 -5.69 0.33
N GLU A 177 21.47 -5.04 -0.03
CA GLU A 177 22.79 -5.29 0.58
C GLU A 177 22.78 -5.07 2.10
N ASN A 178 22.04 -4.05 2.56
CA ASN A 178 21.94 -3.68 3.98
C ASN A 178 20.65 -4.21 4.66
N TRP A 179 19.92 -5.12 4.03
CA TRP A 179 18.59 -5.54 4.50
C TRP A 179 18.59 -6.15 5.90
N GLY A 180 19.61 -6.96 6.20
CA GLY A 180 19.78 -7.58 7.52
C GLY A 180 19.97 -6.56 8.64
N ASP A 181 20.83 -5.56 8.41
CA ASP A 181 21.12 -4.50 9.39
C ASP A 181 19.92 -3.59 9.60
N LEU A 182 19.19 -3.27 8.52
CA LEU A 182 17.93 -2.53 8.59
C LEU A 182 16.91 -3.27 9.47
N CYS A 183 16.70 -4.56 9.22
CA CYS A 183 15.76 -5.38 10.01
C CYS A 183 16.19 -5.46 11.48
N ALA A 184 17.47 -5.72 11.75
CA ALA A 184 17.99 -5.85 13.10
C ALA A 184 17.91 -4.53 13.90
N THR A 185 18.18 -3.40 13.24
CA THR A 185 18.05 -2.06 13.85
C THR A 185 16.58 -1.79 14.20
N MET A 186 15.67 -2.06 13.27
CA MET A 186 14.23 -1.88 13.47
C MET A 186 13.68 -2.76 14.59
N ASP A 187 14.07 -4.03 14.63
CA ASP A 187 13.63 -4.98 15.66
C ASP A 187 14.12 -4.58 17.06
N ARG A 188 15.30 -3.96 17.16
CA ARG A 188 15.84 -3.43 18.41
C ARG A 188 15.09 -2.19 18.89
N GLU A 189 14.81 -1.24 17.99
CA GLU A 189 14.19 0.04 18.35
C GLU A 189 12.67 -0.05 18.55
N ALA A 190 12.01 -0.87 17.74
CA ALA A 190 10.56 -0.98 17.69
C ALA A 190 10.15 -2.47 17.65
N PRO A 191 10.33 -3.24 18.73
CA PRO A 191 10.03 -4.68 18.74
C PRO A 191 8.58 -5.02 18.38
N ASP A 192 7.65 -4.09 18.64
CA ASP A 192 6.22 -4.21 18.34
C ASP A 192 5.84 -3.58 16.99
N TRP A 193 6.79 -3.35 16.07
CA TRP A 193 6.53 -2.68 14.79
C TRP A 193 5.48 -3.40 13.94
N ARG A 194 5.29 -4.72 14.13
CA ARG A 194 4.25 -5.50 13.44
C ARG A 194 2.84 -5.00 13.78
N ASP A 195 2.66 -4.46 14.98
CA ASP A 195 1.41 -3.83 15.42
C ASP A 195 1.31 -2.35 15.02
N GLY A 196 2.27 -1.83 14.25
CA GLY A 196 2.36 -0.41 13.93
C GLY A 196 2.75 0.45 15.13
N LYS A 197 3.41 -0.13 16.14
CA LYS A 197 3.81 0.56 17.37
C LYS A 197 5.31 0.84 17.39
N GLY A 198 5.69 1.83 18.21
CA GLY A 198 7.08 2.21 18.43
C GLY A 198 7.56 3.33 17.50
N THR A 199 8.85 3.66 17.61
CA THR A 199 9.50 4.68 16.80
C THR A 199 10.90 4.19 16.48
N ALA A 200 11.27 4.19 15.21
CA ALA A 200 12.52 3.60 14.73
C ALA A 200 13.40 4.69 14.09
N THR A 201 13.97 5.55 14.93
CA THR A 201 14.68 6.78 14.49
C THR A 201 16.04 6.44 13.91
N GLU A 202 16.80 5.53 14.52
CA GLU A 202 18.07 5.04 13.98
C GLU A 202 17.84 4.27 12.69
N THR A 203 16.78 3.47 12.61
CA THR A 203 16.36 2.77 11.40
C THR A 203 16.09 3.76 10.28
N TYR A 204 15.30 4.82 10.55
CA TYR A 204 15.06 5.88 9.57
C TYR A 204 16.37 6.54 9.12
N ARG A 205 17.25 6.90 10.05
CA ARG A 205 18.55 7.51 9.73
C ARG A 205 19.40 6.60 8.85
N LEU A 206 19.50 5.31 9.19
CA LEU A 206 20.24 4.31 8.43
C LEU A 206 19.67 4.18 7.01
N MET A 207 18.34 4.12 6.87
CA MET A 207 17.69 4.12 5.55
C MET A 207 18.06 5.36 4.74
N GLN A 208 18.00 6.55 5.32
CA GLN A 208 18.36 7.79 4.62
C GLN A 208 19.83 7.81 4.20
N GLU A 209 20.75 7.31 5.04
CA GLU A 209 22.18 7.20 4.72
C GLU A 209 22.43 6.26 3.52
N ILE A 210 21.78 5.10 3.52
CA ILE A 210 21.86 4.13 2.41
C ILE A 210 21.29 4.74 1.12
N ILE A 211 20.10 5.35 1.20
CA ILE A 211 19.44 5.96 0.04
C ILE A 211 20.27 7.10 -0.52
N ALA A 212 20.77 8.00 0.33
CA ALA A 212 21.61 9.13 -0.10
C ALA A 212 22.93 8.65 -0.74
N GLY A 213 23.54 7.58 -0.22
CA GLY A 213 24.75 6.99 -0.80
C GLY A 213 24.52 6.29 -2.14
N ALA A 214 23.30 5.78 -2.39
CA ALA A 214 22.94 5.06 -3.61
C ALA A 214 22.41 5.95 -4.73
N GLN A 215 21.90 7.14 -4.40
CA GLN A 215 21.54 8.15 -5.40
C GLN A 215 22.82 8.66 -6.06
N PRO A 216 22.94 8.60 -7.40
CA PRO A 216 24.06 9.25 -8.07
C PRO A 216 24.03 10.74 -7.70
N TYR A 217 25.18 11.30 -7.31
CA TYR A 217 25.36 12.74 -7.15
C TYR A 217 24.99 13.41 -8.48
N GLU A 218 23.77 13.92 -8.62
CA GLU A 218 23.40 14.81 -9.71
C GLU A 218 24.18 16.11 -9.52
N GLN A 219 25.41 16.15 -10.04
CA GLN A 219 26.02 17.41 -10.43
C GLN A 219 25.11 18.05 -11.47
N GLY A 220 24.48 19.15 -11.06
CA GLY A 220 23.92 20.22 -11.87
C GLY A 220 23.54 19.92 -13.32
N ARG A 221 22.25 20.02 -13.60
CA ARG A 221 21.74 20.62 -14.84
C ARG A 221 20.66 21.63 -14.51
#